data_AF-A0A9W7ZPJ2-F1
#
_entry.id   AF-A0A9W7ZPJ2-F1
#
_cell.length_a   1.000
_cell.length_b   1.000
_cell.length_c   1.000
_cell.angle_alpha   90.00
_cell.angle_beta   90.00
_cell.angle_gamma   90.00
#
_symmetry.space_group_name_H-M   'P 1'
#
loop_
_entity.id
_entity.type
_entity.pdbx_description
1 polymer ?
#
loop_
_entity_poly.entity_id
_entity_poly.type
_entity_poly.pdbx_seq_one_letter_code
_entity_poly.pdbx_strand_id
1 'polypeptide(L)' 'MAATPAAKAQLRQRLRPLLAALPAATVETQSSLVTQTVLGLEQYRRATNVCIYLHMSGEVMTHRLVEAVFRD' A
#
# COMPACT_ATOMS: atom_id res chain seq x y z
N MET A 1 -4.35 19.02 -15.37
CA MET A 1 -2.95 19.49 -15.35
C MET A 1 -2.02 18.29 -15.28
N ALA A 2 -1.27 18.00 -16.34
CA ALA A 2 -0.35 16.85 -16.35
C ALA A 2 0.99 17.25 -15.69
N ALA A 3 1.36 16.61 -14.59
CA ALA A 3 2.68 16.79 -14.00
C ALA A 3 3.77 16.31 -14.99
N THR A 4 4.76 17.15 -15.25
CA THR A 4 5.86 16.84 -16.18
C THR A 4 6.70 15.66 -15.66
N PRO A 5 7.34 14.87 -16.54
CA PRO A 5 8.20 13.76 -16.13
C PRO A 5 9.28 14.15 -15.11
N ALA A 6 9.86 15.35 -15.28
CA ALA A 6 10.85 15.91 -14.35
C ALA A 6 10.26 16.15 -12.96
N ALA A 7 9.07 16.74 -12.86
CA ALA A 7 8.41 16.95 -11.57
C ALA A 7 8.08 15.62 -10.85
N LYS A 8 7.67 14.59 -11.60
CA LYS A 8 7.46 13.24 -11.04
C LYS A 8 8.76 12.62 -10.52
N ALA A 9 9.86 12.77 -11.27
CA ALA A 9 11.17 12.27 -10.86
C ALA A 9 11.66 12.95 -9.57
N GLN A 10 11.53 14.28 -9.50
CA GLN A 10 11.89 15.06 -8.32
C GLN A 10 11.07 14.65 -7.09
N LEU A 11 9.76 14.41 -7.25
CA LEU A 11 8.92 13.93 -6.16
C LEU A 11 9.36 12.53 -5.66
N ARG A 12 9.65 11.60 -6.57
CA ARG A 12 10.15 10.26 -6.19
C ARG A 12 11.49 10.33 -5.45
N GLN A 13 12.39 11.21 -5.88
CA GLN A 13 13.66 11.46 -5.20
C GLN A 13 13.46 11.96 -3.78
N ARG A 14 12.43 12.79 -3.54
CA ARG A 14 12.06 13.26 -2.19
C ARG A 14 11.40 12.19 -1.33
N LEU A 15 10.53 11.36 -1.90
CA LEU A 15 9.78 10.35 -1.14
C LEU A 15 10.63 9.15 -0.71
N ARG A 16 11.54 8.68 -1.56
CA ARG A 16 12.40 7.51 -1.26
C ARG A 16 13.12 7.57 0.09
N PRO A 17 13.87 8.64 0.44
CA PRO A 17 14.55 8.70 1.73
C PRO A 17 13.57 8.81 2.90
N LEU A 18 12.42 9.47 2.72
CA LEU A 18 11.40 9.57 3.76
C LEU A 18 10.80 8.20 4.08
N LEU A 19 10.46 7.41 3.06
CA LEU A 19 9.93 6.06 3.22
C LEU A 19 10.98 5.10 3.80
N ALA A 20 12.24 5.22 3.38
CA ALA A 20 13.33 4.40 3.91
C ALA A 20 13.65 4.69 5.38
N ALA A 21 13.37 5.90 5.86
CA ALA A 21 13.59 6.30 7.25
C ALA A 21 12.44 5.89 8.20
N LEU A 22 11.33 5.35 7.69
CA LEU A 22 10.20 4.96 8.52
C LEU A 22 10.54 3.75 9.40
N PRO A 23 10.28 3.80 10.72
CA PRO A 23 10.43 2.64 11.59
C PRO A 23 9.48 1.51 11.17
N ALA A 24 9.94 0.26 11.26
CA ALA A 24 9.14 -0.92 10.92
C ALA A 24 7.82 -0.98 11.70
N ALA A 25 7.82 -0.59 12.98
CA ALA A 25 6.62 -0.54 13.82
C ALA A 25 5.57 0.46 13.29
N THR A 26 6.03 1.60 12.75
CA THR A 26 5.15 2.59 12.13
C THR A 26 4.55 2.03 10.84
N VAL A 27 5.36 1.37 10.01
CA VAL A 27 4.88 0.70 8.79
C VAL A 27 3.83 -0.36 9.12
N GLU A 28 4.05 -1.20 10.13
CA GLU A 28 3.09 -2.23 10.58
C GLU A 28 1.77 -1.60 11.06
N THR A 29 1.85 -0.56 11.89
CA THR A 29 0.68 0.14 12.44
C THR A 29 -0.17 0.74 11.31
N GLN A 30 0.48 1.47 10.40
CA GLN A 30 -0.22 2.09 9.27
C GLN A 30 -0.75 1.04 8.29
N SER A 31 -0.01 -0.04 8.05
CA SER A 31 -0.45 -1.14 7.19
C SER A 31 -1.67 -1.86 7.76
N SER A 32 -1.76 -2.00 9.09
CA SER A 32 -2.93 -2.56 9.76
C SER A 32 -4.17 -1.70 9.54
N LEU A 33 -4.06 -0.37 9.68
CA LEU A 33 -5.15 0.57 9.43
C LEU A 33 -5.61 0.57 7.95
N VAL A 34 -4.65 0.55 7.03
CA VAL A 34 -4.94 0.47 5.58
C VAL A 34 -5.66 -0.85 5.27
N THR A 35 -5.18 -1.97 5.82
CA THR A 35 -5.81 -3.29 5.63
C THR A 35 -7.27 -3.28 6.10
N GLN A 36 -7.54 -2.80 7.33
CA GLN A 36 -8.90 -2.71 7.85
C GLN A 36 -9.81 -1.85 6.97
N THR A 37 -9.27 -0.73 6.47
CA THR A 37 -10.00 0.16 5.58
C THR A 37 -10.36 -0.55 4.27
N VAL A 38 -9.39 -1.22 3.63
CA VAL A 38 -9.60 -1.95 2.37
C VAL A 38 -10.63 -3.08 2.53
N LEU A 39 -10.53 -3.89 3.59
CA LEU A 39 -11.50 -4.97 3.87
C LEU A 39 -12.91 -4.43 4.18
N GLY A 40 -13.01 -3.18 4.64
CA GLY A 40 -14.26 -2.48 4.86
C GLY A 40 -14.93 -1.92 3.59
N LEU A 41 -14.21 -1.85 2.47
CA LEU A 41 -14.74 -1.30 1.22
C LEU A 41 -15.76 -2.24 0.59
N GLU A 42 -16.93 -1.70 0.23
CA GLU A 42 -17.95 -2.40 -0.57
C GLU A 42 -17.36 -2.94 -1.89
N GLN A 43 -16.46 -2.17 -2.51
CA GLN A 43 -15.81 -2.58 -3.76
C GLN A 43 -14.93 -3.81 -3.58
N TYR A 44 -14.24 -3.92 -2.43
CA TYR A 44 -13.44 -5.10 -2.11
C TYR A 44 -14.33 -6.32 -1.85
N ARG A 45 -15.38 -6.17 -1.02
CA ARG A 45 -16.30 -7.25 -0.66
C ARG A 45 -17.08 -7.83 -1.84
N ARG A 46 -17.38 -7.01 -2.85
CA ARG A 46 -18.09 -7.44 -4.07
C ARG A 46 -17.16 -7.98 -5.15
N ALA A 47 -15.85 -7.83 -4.99
CA ALA A 47 -14.89 -8.28 -6.00
C ALA A 47 -14.76 -9.80 -5.96
N THR A 48 -14.93 -10.44 -7.11
CA THR A 48 -14.67 -11.89 -7.28
C THR A 48 -13.24 -12.19 -7.69
N ASN A 49 -12.52 -11.19 -8.18
CA ASN A 49 -11.13 -11.28 -8.60
C ASN A 49 -10.38 -10.05 -8.08
N VAL A 50 -9.27 -10.27 -7.39
CA VAL A 50 -8.45 -9.20 -6.81
C VAL A 50 -7.01 -9.33 -7.31
N CYS A 51 -6.41 -8.21 -7.69
CA CYS A 51 -4.98 -8.14 -8.00
C CYS A 51 -4.27 -7.41 -6.85
N ILE A 52 -3.34 -8.10 -6.19
CA ILE A 52 -2.60 -7.58 -5.05
C ILE A 52 -1.10 -7.71 -5.34
N TYR A 53 -0.36 -6.62 -5.12
CA TYR A 53 1.10 -6.66 -5.22
C TYR A 53 1.71 -7.25 -3.95
N LEU A 54 2.86 -7.91 -4.08
CA LEU A 54 3.65 -8.35 -2.94
C LEU A 54 4.56 -7.21 -2.49
N HIS A 55 4.32 -6.72 -1.28
CA HIS A 55 4.99 -5.54 -0.76
C HIS A 55 6.51 -5.67 -0.69
N MET A 56 7.19 -4.57 -0.97
CA MET A 56 8.61 -4.38 -0.76
C MET A 56 8.88 -3.49 0.47
N SER A 57 10.15 -3.35 0.84
CA SER A 57 10.59 -2.41 1.87
C SER A 57 10.12 -0.98 1.56
N GLY A 58 9.49 -0.32 2.52
CA GLY A 58 8.97 1.04 2.39
C GLY A 58 7.57 1.13 1.75
N GLU A 59 6.93 0.00 1.48
CA GLU A 59 5.54 -0.08 1.02
C GLU A 59 4.61 -0.51 2.16
N VAL A 60 3.30 -0.41 1.91
CA VAL A 60 2.28 -0.97 2.81
C VAL A 60 2.38 -2.48 2.78
N MET A 61 2.33 -3.12 3.95
CA MET A 61 2.34 -4.58 4.04
C MET A 61 1.00 -5.15 3.55
N THR A 62 1.05 -5.92 2.46
CA THR A 62 -0.13 -6.48 1.79
C THR A 62 -0.42 -7.94 2.14
N HIS A 63 0.42 -8.60 2.94
CA HIS A 63 0.29 -10.04 3.24
C HIS A 63 -1.09 -10.39 3.82
N ARG A 64 -1.63 -9.56 4.72
CA ARG A 64 -2.97 -9.78 5.29
C ARG A 64 -4.10 -9.66 4.27
N LEU A 65 -3.95 -8.81 3.26
CA LEU A 65 -4.93 -8.72 2.17
C LEU A 65 -4.88 -9.96 1.29
N VAL A 66 -3.70 -10.51 1.03
CA VAL A 66 -3.55 -11.78 0.31
C VAL A 66 -4.20 -12.90 1.10
N GLU A 67 -3.94 -13.00 2.41
CA GLU A 67 -4.58 -14.01 3.26
C GLU A 67 -6.10 -13.88 3.31
N ALA A 68 -6.64 -12.65 3.36
CA ALA A 68 -8.07 -12.42 3.39
C ALA A 68 -8.77 -12.94 2.11
N VAL A 69 -8.15 -12.73 0.94
CA VAL A 69 -8.69 -13.22 -0.36
C VAL A 69 -8.88 -14.74 -0.39
N PHE A 70 -8.08 -15.50 0.37
CA PHE A 70 -8.18 -16.97 0.40
C PHE A 70 -8.97 -17.53 1.58
N ARG A 71 -9.40 -16.69 2.54
CA ARG A 71 -10.19 -17.11 3.71
C ARG A 71 -11.70 -16.82 3.54
N ASP A 72 -12.06 -15.87 2.68
CA ASP A 72 -13.44 -15.58 2.26
C ASP A 72 -13.87 -16.45 1.06
#